data_AF-A0A2M7NET5-F1
#
_entry.id   AF-A0A2M7NET5-F1
#
_cell.length_a   1.000
_cell.length_b   1.000
_cell.length_c   1.000
_cell.angle_alpha   90.00
_cell.angle_beta   90.00
_cell.angle_gamma   90.00
#
_symmetry.space_group_name_H-M   'P 1'
#
loop_
_entity.id
_entity.type
_entity.pdbx_description
1 polymer ?
#
loop_
_entity_poly.entity_id
_entity_poly.type
_entity_poly.pdbx_seq_one_letter_code
_entity_poly.pdbx_strand_id
1 'polypeptide(L)'
;MKKLFFILLFISLSSCSNFLSKKYGIENIESFDESKYQQIIKGIDFKNIVYYSTHQDSAAYECMRNKVATNQLQVKDMSQPIQLYYFNRDSLTSFQANCYVRGGVSNLNWNTLGRFNVFPPTSAVDLDEFSVSKEQLRDCIQSLDNIDTSTNVIFIYWTTMFNKISQDAIKVVIDNVVTHNQQNNTIIYLINNDPYFSKMK
;
A
#
# COMPACT_ATOMS: atom_id res chain seq x y z
N MET A 1 38.55 6.18 32.58
CA MET A 1 37.09 6.01 32.74
C MET A 1 36.34 6.61 31.54
N LYS A 2 36.49 6.04 30.33
CA LYS A 2 35.87 6.54 29.07
C LYS A 2 35.59 5.40 28.08
N LYS A 3 35.22 4.20 28.56
CA LYS A 3 34.95 3.03 27.69
C LYS A 3 33.73 2.22 28.13
N LEU A 4 32.72 2.88 28.70
CA LEU A 4 31.47 2.23 29.11
C LEU A 4 30.22 2.98 28.60
N PHE A 5 30.33 3.70 27.48
CA PHE A 5 29.24 4.48 26.91
C PHE A 5 28.85 4.06 25.48
N PHE A 6 29.43 2.98 24.95
CA PHE A 6 29.26 2.58 23.55
C PHE A 6 28.45 1.29 23.32
N ILE A 7 27.92 0.66 24.38
CA ILE A 7 27.21 -0.64 24.26
C ILE A 7 25.67 -0.49 24.36
N LEU A 8 25.15 0.68 24.75
CA LEU A 8 23.70 0.92 24.88
C LEU A 8 23.04 1.55 23.64
N LEU A 9 23.79 1.86 22.59
CA LEU A 9 23.27 2.52 21.37
C LEU A 9 23.09 1.57 20.16
N PHE A 10 23.16 0.26 20.36
CA PHE A 10 22.99 -0.73 19.29
C PHE A 10 21.75 -1.63 19.43
N ILE A 11 20.91 -1.41 20.45
CA ILE A 11 19.67 -2.18 20.66
C ILE A 11 18.45 -1.49 20.02
N SER A 12 18.62 -0.30 19.41
CA SER A 12 17.51 0.45 18.78
C SER A 12 17.24 0.10 17.31
N LEU A 13 17.85 -0.95 16.73
CA LEU A 13 17.71 -1.28 15.30
C LEU A 13 17.15 -2.69 15.00
N SER A 14 16.62 -3.41 15.99
CA SER A 14 16.00 -4.74 15.75
C SER A 14 14.60 -4.90 16.37
N SER A 15 13.88 -3.79 16.56
CA SER A 15 12.54 -3.79 17.14
C SER A 15 11.45 -4.11 16.09
N CYS A 16 11.41 -5.36 15.64
CA CYS A 16 10.17 -6.02 15.21
C CYS A 16 9.99 -7.29 16.05
N SER A 17 9.83 -7.15 17.37
CA SER A 17 9.51 -8.28 18.25
C SER A 17 7.99 -8.47 18.34
N ASN A 18 7.53 -9.67 17.99
CA ASN A 18 6.13 -10.08 17.83
C ASN A 18 5.19 -9.84 19.04
N PHE A 19 5.72 -9.49 20.22
CA PHE A 19 4.94 -9.26 21.44
C PHE A 19 4.40 -7.82 21.58
N LEU A 20 4.97 -6.86 20.84
CA LEU A 20 4.51 -5.45 20.86
C LEU A 20 3.38 -5.18 19.84
N SER A 21 3.18 -6.08 18.88
CA SER A 21 2.29 -5.95 17.71
C SER A 21 0.84 -5.58 18.06
N LYS A 22 0.16 -6.34 18.93
CA LYS A 22 -1.25 -6.13 19.26
C LYS A 22 -1.55 -4.79 19.93
N LYS A 23 -0.67 -4.30 20.82
CA LYS A 23 -0.86 -3.01 21.52
C LYS A 23 -0.76 -1.81 20.56
N TYR A 24 -0.10 -2.02 19.43
CA TYR A 24 0.05 -1.01 18.38
C TYR A 24 -0.90 -1.20 17.20
N GLY A 25 -1.91 -2.08 17.33
CA GLY A 25 -2.92 -2.30 16.30
C GLY A 25 -2.45 -3.18 15.14
N ILE A 26 -1.36 -3.95 15.33
CA ILE A 26 -0.91 -4.96 14.39
C ILE A 26 -1.59 -6.28 14.75
N GLU A 27 -2.42 -6.77 13.83
CA GLU A 27 -3.13 -8.03 13.97
C GLU A 27 -2.37 -9.16 13.27
N ASN A 28 -2.31 -10.34 13.89
CA ASN A 28 -1.76 -11.52 13.22
C ASN A 28 -2.81 -12.09 12.27
N ILE A 29 -2.42 -12.36 11.02
CA ILE A 29 -3.31 -12.98 10.03
C ILE A 29 -2.98 -14.47 10.01
N GLU A 30 -3.85 -15.29 10.61
CA GLU A 30 -3.68 -16.75 10.58
C GLU A 30 -4.17 -17.36 9.27
N SER A 31 -5.25 -16.80 8.73
CA SER A 31 -5.87 -17.14 7.46
C SER A 31 -6.60 -15.91 6.91
N PHE A 32 -6.89 -15.91 5.61
CA PHE A 32 -7.76 -14.91 5.02
C PHE A 32 -9.18 -15.00 5.61
N ASP A 33 -9.72 -13.87 6.08
CA ASP A 33 -11.06 -13.75 6.64
C ASP A 33 -11.94 -12.93 5.68
N GLU A 34 -12.71 -13.64 4.86
CA GLU A 34 -13.62 -13.05 3.88
C GLU A 34 -14.68 -12.15 4.56
N SER A 35 -15.16 -12.51 5.75
CA SER A 35 -16.19 -11.73 6.44
C SER A 35 -15.64 -10.38 6.89
N LYS A 36 -14.43 -10.37 7.48
CA LYS A 36 -13.73 -9.14 7.87
C LYS A 36 -13.36 -8.29 6.65
N TYR A 37 -12.88 -8.90 5.57
CA TYR A 37 -12.61 -8.23 4.30
C TYR A 37 -13.85 -7.50 3.77
N GLN A 38 -14.98 -8.20 3.66
CA GLN A 38 -16.24 -7.63 3.18
C GLN A 38 -16.78 -6.54 4.11
N GLN A 39 -16.65 -6.71 5.43
CA GLN A 39 -17.09 -5.71 6.40
C GLN A 39 -16.33 -4.39 6.24
N ILE A 40 -15.01 -4.44 6.05
CA ILE A 40 -14.19 -3.24 5.84
C ILE A 40 -14.56 -2.55 4.53
N ILE A 41 -14.68 -3.30 3.43
CA ILE A 41 -15.05 -2.74 2.12
C ILE A 41 -16.41 -2.04 2.17
N LYS A 42 -17.42 -2.67 2.79
CA LYS A 42 -18.77 -2.08 2.96
C LYS A 42 -18.78 -0.85 3.86
N GLY A 43 -17.81 -0.71 4.76
CA GLY A 43 -17.68 0.44 5.66
C GLY A 43 -17.08 1.68 4.99
N ILE A 44 -16.53 1.55 3.78
CA ILE A 44 -15.87 2.65 3.08
C ILE A 44 -16.90 3.39 2.21
N ASP A 45 -17.00 4.70 2.41
CA ASP A 45 -17.75 5.59 1.53
C ASP A 45 -16.84 6.08 0.38
N PHE A 46 -17.03 5.52 -0.81
CA PHE A 46 -16.25 5.84 -2.01
C PHE A 46 -16.65 7.15 -2.69
N LYS A 47 -17.60 7.92 -2.16
CA LYS A 47 -17.95 9.26 -2.68
C LYS A 47 -18.21 9.29 -4.20
N ASN A 48 -18.92 8.27 -4.70
CA ASN A 48 -19.25 8.05 -6.12
C ASN A 48 -18.05 7.74 -7.04
N ILE A 49 -16.87 7.44 -6.50
CA ILE A 49 -15.74 6.95 -7.28
C ILE A 49 -16.00 5.49 -7.66
N VAL A 50 -15.77 5.14 -8.92
CA VAL A 50 -15.85 3.74 -9.38
C VAL A 50 -14.73 2.95 -8.71
N TYR A 51 -15.08 1.81 -8.11
CA TYR A 51 -14.10 0.94 -7.49
C TYR A 51 -14.36 -0.54 -7.73
N TYR A 52 -13.28 -1.31 -7.68
CA TYR A 52 -13.28 -2.77 -7.66
C TYR A 52 -12.44 -3.24 -6.47
N SER A 53 -12.81 -4.37 -5.89
CA SER A 53 -12.09 -4.94 -4.75
C SER A 53 -11.83 -6.41 -4.97
N THR A 54 -10.58 -6.83 -4.75
CA THR A 54 -10.13 -8.21 -4.86
C THR A 54 -9.11 -8.52 -3.76
N HIS A 55 -8.73 -9.78 -3.63
CA HIS A 55 -7.60 -10.22 -2.82
C HIS A 55 -6.63 -10.98 -3.70
N GLN A 56 -5.34 -10.89 -3.39
CA GLN A 56 -4.30 -11.57 -4.16
C GLN A 56 -3.68 -12.70 -3.36
N ASP A 57 -3.33 -13.78 -4.05
CA ASP A 57 -2.59 -14.88 -3.47
C ASP A 57 -1.08 -14.61 -3.47
N SER A 58 -0.32 -15.58 -2.99
CA SER A 58 1.14 -15.48 -2.92
C SER A 58 1.79 -15.42 -4.30
N ALA A 59 1.19 -16.01 -5.34
CA ALA A 59 1.78 -16.07 -6.67
C ALA A 59 1.77 -14.69 -7.34
N ALA A 60 0.70 -13.91 -7.13
CA ALA A 60 0.64 -12.52 -7.58
C ALA A 60 1.74 -11.67 -6.94
N TYR A 61 1.93 -11.82 -5.64
CA TYR A 61 2.96 -11.10 -4.91
C TYR A 61 4.40 -11.55 -5.28
N GLU A 62 4.61 -12.84 -5.52
CA GLU A 62 5.88 -13.36 -6.06
C GLU A 62 6.14 -12.85 -7.48
N CYS A 63 5.12 -12.77 -8.33
CA CYS A 63 5.21 -12.17 -9.66
C CYS A 63 5.69 -10.73 -9.56
N MET A 64 5.08 -9.94 -8.68
CA MET A 64 5.48 -8.56 -8.40
C MET A 64 6.95 -8.45 -7.99
N ARG A 65 7.40 -9.29 -7.04
CA ARG A 65 8.78 -9.28 -6.56
C ARG A 65 9.81 -9.75 -7.58
N ASN A 66 9.48 -10.78 -8.36
CA ASN A 66 10.48 -11.48 -9.18
C ASN A 66 10.51 -11.00 -10.63
N LYS A 67 9.39 -10.46 -11.14
CA LYS A 67 9.27 -10.05 -12.56
C LYS A 67 9.20 -8.54 -12.75
N VAL A 68 8.69 -7.81 -11.77
CA VAL A 68 8.44 -6.36 -11.91
C VAL A 68 9.56 -5.56 -11.26
N ALA A 69 9.96 -5.91 -10.05
CA ALA A 69 11.05 -5.21 -9.36
C ALA A 69 12.38 -5.38 -10.09
N THR A 70 13.06 -4.27 -10.37
CA THR A 70 14.35 -4.24 -11.09
C THR A 70 15.55 -4.17 -10.16
N ASN A 71 15.34 -3.83 -8.88
CA ASN A 71 16.40 -3.71 -7.88
C ASN A 71 15.88 -4.02 -6.46
N GLN A 72 16.81 -4.14 -5.50
CA GLN A 72 16.49 -4.52 -4.12
C GLN A 72 15.65 -3.47 -3.36
N LEU A 73 15.79 -2.19 -3.72
CA LEU A 73 14.96 -1.13 -3.14
C LEU A 73 13.51 -1.31 -3.58
N GLN A 74 13.27 -1.49 -4.89
CA GLN A 74 11.94 -1.79 -5.41
C GLN A 74 11.35 -3.05 -4.78
N VAL A 75 12.14 -4.13 -4.64
CA VAL A 75 11.67 -5.35 -3.94
C VAL A 75 11.18 -5.01 -2.54
N LYS A 76 11.93 -4.22 -1.77
CA LYS A 76 11.56 -3.81 -0.41
C LYS A 76 10.28 -2.96 -0.39
N ASP A 77 10.13 -2.05 -1.34
CA ASP A 77 9.00 -1.11 -1.39
C ASP A 77 7.72 -1.79 -1.86
N MET A 78 7.83 -2.66 -2.87
CA MET A 78 6.75 -3.51 -3.36
C MET A 78 6.43 -4.67 -2.41
N SER A 79 7.23 -4.84 -1.34
CA SER A 79 6.94 -5.76 -0.25
C SER A 79 6.18 -5.11 0.91
N GLN A 80 5.94 -3.81 0.85
CA GLN A 80 5.28 -3.11 1.94
C GLN A 80 3.81 -3.55 2.07
N PRO A 81 3.27 -3.71 3.28
CA PRO A 81 1.89 -4.18 3.45
C PRO A 81 0.83 -3.27 2.83
N ILE A 82 1.11 -1.97 2.77
CA ILE A 82 0.21 -0.96 2.23
C ILE A 82 0.96 -0.14 1.18
N GLN A 83 0.42 -0.12 -0.04
CA GLN A 83 1.03 0.54 -1.20
C GLN A 83 -0.05 1.23 -2.02
N LEU A 84 0.26 2.42 -2.54
CA LEU A 84 -0.63 3.23 -3.36
C LEU A 84 0.10 3.51 -4.68
N TYR A 85 -0.41 2.98 -5.77
CA TYR A 85 0.11 3.24 -7.12
C TYR A 85 -0.90 4.09 -7.88
N TYR A 86 -0.46 5.23 -8.40
CA TYR A 86 -1.27 6.10 -9.25
C TYR A 86 -0.77 6.00 -10.69
N PHE A 87 -1.64 5.56 -11.58
CA PHE A 87 -1.38 5.50 -13.00
C PHE A 87 -2.20 6.55 -13.73
N ASN A 88 -1.55 7.24 -14.67
CA ASN A 88 -2.23 7.96 -15.73
C ASN A 88 -1.99 7.19 -17.03
N ARG A 89 -3.07 6.64 -17.60
CA ARG A 89 -2.94 5.62 -18.65
C ARG A 89 -2.02 4.51 -18.15
N ASP A 90 -0.94 4.19 -18.84
CA ASP A 90 -0.05 3.07 -18.48
C ASP A 90 1.21 3.51 -17.70
N SER A 91 1.40 4.83 -17.52
CA SER A 91 2.55 5.38 -16.82
C SER A 91 2.27 5.54 -15.33
N LEU A 92 3.19 5.03 -14.50
CA LEU A 92 3.20 5.32 -13.07
C LEU A 92 3.52 6.80 -12.86
N THR A 93 2.63 7.51 -12.17
CA THR A 93 2.74 8.96 -11.90
C THR A 93 2.93 9.27 -10.42
N SER A 94 2.64 8.32 -9.55
CA SER A 94 2.97 8.41 -8.13
C SER A 94 3.02 7.04 -7.49
N PHE A 95 3.96 6.85 -6.58
CA PHE A 95 4.00 5.70 -5.70
C PHE A 95 4.14 6.13 -4.24
N GLN A 96 3.38 5.48 -3.38
CA GLN A 96 3.46 5.62 -1.93
C GLN A 96 3.47 4.25 -1.28
N ALA A 97 4.17 4.12 -0.17
CA ALA A 97 4.10 2.94 0.69
C ALA A 97 4.20 3.35 2.14
N ASN A 98 3.70 2.53 3.07
CA ASN A 98 3.67 2.88 4.50
C ASN A 98 5.06 3.18 5.09
N CYS A 99 6.16 2.66 4.52
CA CYS A 99 7.52 2.97 4.97
C CYS A 99 7.97 4.43 4.70
N TYR A 100 7.32 5.15 3.79
CA TYR A 100 7.65 6.53 3.44
C TYR A 100 6.82 7.58 4.17
N VAL A 101 5.93 7.12 5.05
CA VAL A 101 4.97 7.97 5.74
C VAL A 101 5.51 8.29 7.13
N ARG A 102 5.53 9.57 7.52
CA ARG A 102 5.89 9.96 8.89
C ARG A 102 4.74 9.60 9.82
N GLY A 103 5.06 9.09 11.00
CA GLY A 103 4.05 8.78 12.00
C GLY A 103 4.55 7.84 13.09
N GLY A 104 3.63 7.46 13.96
CA GLY A 104 3.83 6.43 14.98
C GLY A 104 3.24 5.10 14.55
N VAL A 105 3.38 4.08 15.40
CA VAL A 105 3.02 2.69 15.09
C VAL A 105 1.53 2.48 14.72
N SER A 106 0.64 3.40 15.11
CA SER A 106 -0.81 3.28 14.87
C SER A 106 -1.44 4.45 14.11
N ASN A 107 -0.69 5.52 13.82
CA ASN A 107 -1.19 6.73 13.14
C ASN A 107 -0.11 7.22 12.18
N LEU A 108 -0.33 7.02 10.88
CA LEU A 108 0.54 7.49 9.82
C LEU A 108 -0.04 8.76 9.18
N ASN A 109 0.79 9.80 9.05
CA ASN A 109 0.43 11.01 8.32
C ASN A 109 0.73 10.83 6.83
N TRP A 110 -0.19 10.20 6.09
CA TRP A 110 -0.06 9.96 4.65
C TRP A 110 0.24 11.24 3.84
N ASN A 111 -0.24 12.40 4.28
CA ASN A 111 0.10 13.70 3.68
C ASN A 111 1.44 14.29 4.19
N THR A 112 2.42 13.42 4.42
CA THR A 112 3.79 13.83 4.76
C THR A 112 4.35 14.71 3.65
N LEU A 113 4.95 15.85 4.01
CA LEU A 113 5.48 16.85 3.06
C LEU A 113 4.45 17.41 2.08
N GLY A 114 3.15 17.30 2.37
CA GLY A 114 2.11 17.82 1.48
C GLY A 114 1.92 17.02 0.19
N ARG A 115 2.38 15.76 0.13
CA ARG A 115 2.32 14.92 -1.07
C ARG A 115 0.91 14.81 -1.68
N PHE A 116 -0.14 14.84 -0.87
CA PHE A 116 -1.53 14.73 -1.30
C PHE A 116 -2.24 16.08 -1.50
N ASN A 117 -1.49 17.20 -1.51
CA ASN A 117 -2.03 18.52 -1.82
C ASN A 117 -2.24 18.76 -3.33
N VAL A 118 -1.85 17.80 -4.16
CA VAL A 118 -2.00 17.82 -5.62
C VAL A 118 -2.56 16.47 -6.10
N PHE A 119 -3.05 16.42 -7.34
CA PHE A 119 -3.49 15.18 -7.98
C PHE A 119 -2.86 15.03 -9.39
N PRO A 120 -2.23 13.87 -9.69
CA PRO A 120 -1.84 12.79 -8.78
C PRO A 120 -0.92 13.30 -7.64
N PRO A 121 -0.83 12.61 -6.49
CA PRO A 121 0.01 13.04 -5.38
C PRO A 121 1.50 13.03 -5.77
N THR A 122 2.31 13.88 -5.15
CA THR A 122 3.77 13.84 -5.33
C THR A 122 4.33 12.49 -4.85
N SER A 123 5.05 11.79 -5.72
CA SER A 123 5.62 10.47 -5.42
C SER A 123 6.53 10.47 -4.19
N ALA A 124 6.52 9.37 -3.44
CA ALA A 124 7.46 9.15 -2.33
C ALA A 124 8.84 8.69 -2.79
N VAL A 125 8.94 8.21 -4.03
CA VAL A 125 10.16 7.69 -4.67
C VAL A 125 10.45 8.44 -5.96
N ASP A 126 11.69 8.37 -6.41
CA ASP A 126 12.06 8.80 -7.75
C ASP A 126 11.48 7.82 -8.77
N LEU A 127 10.60 8.30 -9.65
CA LEU A 127 9.92 7.47 -10.65
C LEU A 127 10.83 7.09 -11.81
N ASP A 128 11.92 7.82 -12.04
CA ASP A 128 12.92 7.46 -13.04
C ASP A 128 13.69 6.20 -12.60
N GLU A 129 13.84 6.00 -11.29
CA GLU A 129 14.44 4.81 -10.68
C GLU A 129 13.39 3.75 -10.28
N PHE A 130 12.10 4.11 -10.27
CA PHE A 130 10.97 3.26 -9.90
C PHE A 130 10.02 3.04 -11.09
N SER A 131 10.51 2.36 -12.12
CA SER A 131 9.70 2.04 -13.30
C SER A 131 8.86 0.78 -13.08
N VAL A 132 7.55 0.96 -13.09
CA VAL A 132 6.54 -0.12 -13.08
C VAL A 132 5.43 0.28 -14.04
N SER A 133 5.10 -0.57 -15.00
CA SER A 133 3.96 -0.33 -15.89
C SER A 133 2.67 -0.91 -15.30
N LYS A 134 1.53 -0.32 -15.68
CA LYS A 134 0.22 -0.84 -15.31
C LYS A 134 -0.01 -2.26 -15.83
N GLU A 135 0.51 -2.56 -17.02
CA GLU A 135 0.43 -3.88 -17.64
C GLU A 135 1.17 -4.93 -16.81
N GLN A 136 2.37 -4.61 -16.31
CA GLN A 136 3.12 -5.51 -15.42
C GLN A 136 2.33 -5.83 -14.15
N LEU A 137 1.62 -4.85 -13.57
CA LEU A 137 0.75 -5.08 -12.41
C LEU A 137 -0.44 -5.98 -12.76
N ARG A 138 -1.11 -5.69 -13.88
CA ARG A 138 -2.24 -6.49 -14.38
C ARG A 138 -1.83 -7.94 -14.59
N ASP A 139 -0.69 -8.17 -15.24
CA ASP A 139 -0.21 -9.52 -15.55
C ASP A 139 0.11 -10.35 -14.28
N CYS A 140 0.38 -9.68 -13.16
CA CYS A 140 0.55 -10.34 -11.87
C CYS A 140 -0.77 -10.54 -11.10
N ILE A 141 -1.84 -9.80 -11.41
CA ILE A 141 -3.13 -9.89 -10.69
C ILE A 141 -4.21 -10.39 -11.64
N GLN A 142 -4.42 -11.71 -11.65
CA GLN A 142 -5.36 -12.41 -12.55
C GLN A 142 -6.81 -11.90 -12.50
N SER A 143 -7.23 -11.20 -11.45
CA SER A 143 -8.60 -10.66 -11.35
C SER A 143 -8.79 -9.31 -12.05
N LEU A 144 -7.77 -8.77 -12.71
CA LEU A 144 -7.78 -7.45 -13.36
C LEU A 144 -7.92 -7.51 -14.89
N ASP A 145 -8.56 -8.54 -15.44
CA ASP A 145 -8.56 -8.81 -16.89
C ASP A 145 -9.20 -7.72 -17.79
N ASN A 146 -9.76 -6.64 -17.24
CA ASN A 146 -10.30 -5.50 -18.00
C ASN A 146 -10.07 -4.14 -17.31
N ILE A 147 -8.82 -3.74 -17.12
CA ILE A 147 -8.51 -2.39 -16.60
C ILE A 147 -8.74 -1.35 -17.71
N ASP A 148 -9.59 -0.36 -17.45
CA ASP A 148 -9.75 0.78 -18.34
C ASP A 148 -8.43 1.56 -18.45
N THR A 149 -7.91 1.69 -19.66
CA THR A 149 -6.64 2.38 -19.94
C THR A 149 -6.80 3.86 -20.24
N SER A 150 -8.04 4.34 -20.38
CA SER A 150 -8.35 5.73 -20.75
C SER A 150 -8.45 6.68 -19.55
N THR A 151 -8.55 6.14 -18.34
CA THR A 151 -8.77 6.89 -17.09
C THR A 151 -7.56 6.82 -16.14
N ASN A 152 -7.58 7.61 -15.07
CA ASN A 152 -6.62 7.44 -13.99
C ASN A 152 -6.97 6.17 -13.22
N VAL A 153 -5.96 5.34 -12.95
CA VAL A 153 -6.14 4.08 -12.22
C VAL A 153 -5.32 4.14 -10.95
N ILE A 154 -5.94 3.83 -9.82
CA ILE A 154 -5.27 3.79 -8.53
C ILE A 154 -5.35 2.37 -7.98
N PHE A 155 -4.20 1.71 -7.82
CA PHE A 155 -4.13 0.46 -7.06
C PHE A 155 -3.80 0.77 -5.62
N ILE A 156 -4.64 0.26 -4.72
CA ILE A 156 -4.47 0.37 -3.28
C ILE A 156 -4.29 -1.04 -2.74
N TYR A 157 -3.05 -1.40 -2.45
CA TYR A 157 -2.74 -2.60 -1.71
C TYR A 157 -2.95 -2.34 -0.22
N TRP A 158 -3.67 -3.24 0.44
CA TRP A 158 -4.04 -3.07 1.84
C TRP A 158 -4.10 -4.41 2.58
N THR A 159 -4.16 -4.35 3.91
CA THR A 159 -4.20 -5.55 4.75
C THR A 159 -4.97 -5.30 6.05
N THR A 160 -5.60 -6.35 6.59
CA THR A 160 -6.20 -6.33 7.92
C THR A 160 -5.17 -6.41 9.05
N MET A 161 -3.92 -6.79 8.77
CA MET A 161 -2.80 -6.76 9.71
C MET A 161 -2.61 -5.35 10.28
N PHE A 162 -2.77 -4.33 9.43
CA PHE A 162 -2.66 -2.91 9.80
C PHE A 162 -3.98 -2.20 9.53
N ASN A 163 -5.09 -2.76 10.06
CA ASN A 163 -6.45 -2.37 9.68
C ASN A 163 -6.68 -0.85 9.67
N LYS A 164 -6.34 -0.16 10.77
CA LYS A 164 -6.51 1.29 10.87
C LYS A 164 -5.69 2.04 9.81
N ILE A 165 -4.41 1.68 9.67
CA ILE A 165 -3.49 2.33 8.74
C ILE A 165 -3.94 2.13 7.28
N SER A 166 -4.44 0.93 6.96
CA SER A 166 -5.03 0.61 5.66
C SER A 166 -6.26 1.46 5.36
N GLN A 167 -7.18 1.58 6.31
CA GLN A 167 -8.37 2.42 6.15
C GLN A 167 -8.01 3.91 6.02
N ASP A 168 -7.06 4.38 6.81
CA ASP A 168 -6.55 5.76 6.70
C ASP A 168 -5.92 6.02 5.33
N ALA A 169 -5.18 5.04 4.77
CA ALA A 169 -4.60 5.13 3.44
C ALA A 169 -5.68 5.25 2.36
N ILE A 170 -6.69 4.37 2.40
CA ILE A 170 -7.81 4.36 1.46
C ILE A 170 -8.56 5.70 1.54
N LYS A 171 -8.84 6.17 2.76
CA LYS A 171 -9.50 7.45 2.99
C LYS A 171 -8.73 8.62 2.38
N VAL A 172 -7.41 8.65 2.56
CA VAL A 172 -6.56 9.72 2.01
C VAL A 172 -6.57 9.71 0.47
N VAL A 173 -6.60 8.54 -0.16
CA VAL A 173 -6.77 8.44 -1.61
C VAL A 173 -8.12 9.00 -2.05
N ILE A 174 -9.22 8.58 -1.41
CA ILE A 174 -10.58 9.06 -1.71
C ILE A 174 -10.66 10.58 -1.54
N ASP A 175 -10.17 11.10 -0.41
CA ASP A 175 -10.19 12.54 -0.12
C ASP A 175 -9.34 13.32 -1.14
N ASN A 176 -8.22 12.77 -1.60
CA ASN A 176 -7.38 13.38 -2.64
C ASN A 176 -8.08 13.41 -4.01
N VAL A 177 -8.76 12.33 -4.41
CA VAL A 177 -9.57 12.28 -5.64
C VAL A 177 -10.71 13.31 -5.58
N VAL A 178 -11.45 13.36 -4.46
CA VAL A 178 -12.60 14.24 -4.28
C VAL A 178 -12.20 15.71 -4.25
N THR A 179 -11.15 16.05 -3.49
CA THR A 179 -10.69 17.44 -3.35
C THR A 179 -10.22 18.04 -4.68
N HIS A 180 -9.74 17.20 -5.59
CA HIS A 180 -9.27 17.62 -6.92
C HIS A 180 -10.28 17.37 -8.05
N ASN A 181 -11.54 17.04 -7.72
CA ASN A 181 -12.63 16.81 -8.66
C ASN A 181 -12.34 15.70 -9.71
N GLN A 182 -11.70 14.61 -9.29
CA GLN A 182 -11.28 13.53 -10.19
C GLN A 182 -12.16 12.28 -10.14
N GLN A 183 -13.31 12.33 -9.45
CA GLN A 183 -14.18 11.17 -9.23
C GLN A 183 -14.62 10.51 -10.55
N ASN A 184 -14.94 11.30 -11.58
CA ASN A 184 -15.42 10.80 -12.87
C ASN A 184 -14.29 10.31 -13.80
N ASN A 185 -13.04 10.56 -13.45
CA ASN A 185 -11.86 10.24 -14.26
C ASN A 185 -10.92 9.25 -13.54
N THR A 186 -11.39 8.63 -12.45
CA THR A 186 -10.58 7.76 -11.60
C THR A 186 -11.30 6.46 -11.30
N ILE A 187 -10.58 5.35 -11.43
CA ILE A 187 -11.01 4.04 -10.96
C ILE A 187 -10.06 3.59 -9.85
N ILE A 188 -10.62 3.12 -8.74
CA ILE A 188 -9.85 2.56 -7.62
C ILE A 188 -9.93 1.04 -7.63
N TYR A 189 -8.80 0.37 -7.53
CA TYR A 189 -8.70 -1.07 -7.33
C TYR A 189 -8.11 -1.35 -5.95
N LEU A 190 -8.91 -1.96 -5.08
CA LEU A 190 -8.50 -2.38 -3.75
C LEU A 190 -8.01 -3.82 -3.81
N ILE A 191 -6.75 -4.04 -3.44
CA ILE A 191 -6.11 -5.36 -3.49
C ILE A 191 -5.69 -5.74 -2.09
N ASN A 192 -6.39 -6.69 -1.49
CA ASN A 192 -6.08 -7.17 -0.15
C ASN A 192 -4.93 -8.20 -0.19
N ASN A 193 -3.93 -8.00 0.69
CA ASN A 193 -2.70 -8.80 0.79
C ASN A 193 -2.74 -9.88 1.87
N ASP A 194 -3.86 -10.04 2.59
CA ASP A 194 -3.96 -10.96 3.72
C ASP A 194 -3.68 -12.42 3.34
N PRO A 195 -4.13 -12.95 2.17
CA PRO A 195 -3.77 -14.31 1.79
C PRO A 195 -2.26 -14.52 1.67
N TYR A 196 -1.51 -13.53 1.19
CA TYR A 196 -0.05 -13.58 1.15
C TYR A 196 0.54 -13.57 2.57
N PHE A 197 0.16 -12.59 3.40
CA PHE A 197 0.71 -12.44 4.75
C PHE A 197 0.35 -13.61 5.67
N SER A 198 -0.78 -14.28 5.46
CA SER A 198 -1.17 -15.48 6.24
C SER A 198 -0.21 -16.67 6.07
N LYS A 199 0.55 -16.69 4.97
CA LYS A 199 1.50 -17.76 4.63
C LYS A 199 2.95 -17.43 4.98
N MET A 200 3.25 -16.18 5.33
CA MET A 200 4.56 -15.78 5.84
C MET A 200 4.68 -16.16 7.32
N LYS A 201 5.14 -17.39 7.59
CA LYS A 201 5.53 -17.83 8.94
C LYS A 201 7.02 -18.07 9.01
#